data_AF-A0A377ZRP9-F1
#
_entry.id   AF-A0A377ZRP9-F1
#
_cell.length_a   1.000
_cell.length_b   1.000
_cell.length_c   1.000
_cell.angle_alpha   90.00
_cell.angle_beta   90.00
_cell.angle_gamma   90.00
#
_symmetry.space_group_name_H-M   'P 1'
#
loop_
_entity.id
_entity.type
_entity.pdbx_description
1 polymer ?
#
loop_
_entity_poly.entity_id
_entity_poly.type
_entity_poly.pdbx_seq_one_letter_code
_entity_poly.pdbx_strand_id
1 'polypeptide(L)'
;MGGDARSCSLRVGVFGAEPWTLAMRAEIERRLGITALDIYGLSEVMGPGVAMECLETVDGPTIWEDHFFPEIVNPDDGTPLEDGEHGELLFTTLTKEALPVIRYRTRDLTRLMPGTARTMRRMDRISGRSDDMLIIRGVNVFPSQLEEEILKFEHLAPHYQLEVNRRGHLDSLAVRVELKESGLALSHEQRCQICHQLRHRIKSMVGISTDITIVNCGSIPRSEGKACRVFDLRKAVVSG
;
A
#
# COMPACT_ATOMS: atom_id res chain seq x y z
N MET A 1 -12.12 11.49 -27.58
CA MET A 1 -11.13 12.57 -27.46
C MET A 1 -10.35 12.32 -26.18
N GLY A 2 -9.13 11.77 -26.28
CA GLY A 2 -8.28 11.55 -25.11
C GLY A 2 -7.52 12.85 -24.79
N GLY A 3 -7.93 13.56 -23.75
CA GLY A 3 -7.18 14.70 -23.24
C GLY A 3 -5.95 14.21 -22.46
N ASP A 4 -4.83 14.92 -22.57
CA ASP A 4 -3.70 14.70 -21.67
C ASP A 4 -4.08 15.23 -20.29
N ALA A 5 -4.07 14.37 -19.28
CA ALA A 5 -4.43 14.76 -17.91
C ALA A 5 -3.50 15.86 -17.35
N ARG A 6 -2.29 16.02 -17.90
CA ARG A 6 -1.38 17.13 -17.58
C ARG A 6 -1.86 18.50 -18.06
N SER A 7 -2.82 18.53 -18.98
CA SER A 7 -3.45 19.78 -19.44
C SER A 7 -4.57 20.27 -18.53
N CYS A 8 -4.92 19.48 -17.50
CA CYS A 8 -5.89 19.88 -16.48
C CYS A 8 -5.30 20.95 -15.55
N SER A 9 -6.15 21.70 -14.86
CA SER A 9 -5.76 22.74 -13.90
C SER A 9 -5.24 22.20 -12.56
N LEU A 10 -5.23 20.87 -12.38
CA LEU A 10 -4.76 20.23 -11.15
C LEU A 10 -3.27 20.51 -10.95
N ARG A 11 -2.89 20.82 -9.70
CA ARG A 11 -1.51 21.10 -9.30
C ARG A 11 -1.03 20.24 -8.14
N VAL A 12 -1.94 19.91 -7.24
CA VAL A 12 -1.67 19.09 -6.05
C VAL A 12 -2.81 18.08 -5.91
N GLY A 13 -2.46 16.83 -5.62
CA GLY A 13 -3.41 15.79 -5.26
C GLY A 13 -3.14 15.33 -3.83
N VAL A 14 -4.20 15.22 -3.03
CA VAL A 14 -4.11 14.71 -1.66
C VAL A 14 -4.77 13.34 -1.65
N PHE A 15 -3.97 12.30 -1.41
CA PHE A 15 -4.38 10.90 -1.50
C PHE A 15 -4.23 10.23 -0.15
N GLY A 16 -5.19 9.37 0.20
CA GLY A 16 -5.23 8.70 1.50
C GLY A 16 -6.24 7.56 1.48
N ALA A 17 -6.68 7.14 2.66
CA ALA A 17 -7.61 6.03 2.91
C ALA A 17 -7.12 4.62 2.52
N GLU A 18 -6.13 4.50 1.64
CA GLU A 18 -5.44 3.24 1.35
C GLU A 18 -3.92 3.41 1.21
N PRO A 19 -3.12 2.38 1.53
CA PRO A 19 -1.68 2.42 1.28
C PRO A 19 -1.37 2.56 -0.22
N TRP A 20 -0.36 3.36 -0.52
CA TRP A 20 0.17 3.54 -1.86
C TRP A 20 1.69 3.74 -1.78
N THR A 21 2.42 3.16 -2.73
CA THR A 21 3.89 3.20 -2.73
C THR A 21 4.46 4.50 -3.29
N LEU A 22 5.76 4.76 -3.06
CA LEU A 22 6.49 5.85 -3.73
C LEU A 22 6.50 5.68 -5.26
N ALA A 23 6.52 4.43 -5.74
CA ALA A 23 6.42 4.17 -7.17
C ALA A 23 5.03 4.57 -7.72
N MET A 24 3.96 4.32 -6.96
CA MET A 24 2.62 4.81 -7.31
C MET A 24 2.58 6.34 -7.32
N ARG A 25 3.21 7.00 -6.33
CA ARG A 25 3.37 8.46 -6.31
C ARG A 25 3.98 8.97 -7.60
N ALA A 26 5.16 8.47 -7.95
CA ALA A 26 5.87 8.88 -9.15
C ALA A 26 5.03 8.67 -10.42
N GLU A 27 4.25 7.58 -10.49
CA GLU A 27 3.37 7.32 -11.64
C GLU A 27 2.20 8.31 -11.71
N ILE A 28 1.57 8.65 -10.58
CA ILE A 28 0.50 9.65 -10.50
C ILE A 28 1.03 11.03 -10.91
N GLU A 29 2.15 11.44 -10.33
CA GLU A 29 2.78 12.74 -10.61
C GLU A 29 3.19 12.86 -12.08
N ARG A 30 3.79 11.80 -12.64
CA ARG A 30 4.17 11.75 -14.06
C ARG A 30 2.96 11.83 -15.00
N ARG A 31 1.86 11.14 -14.67
CA ARG A 31 0.66 11.10 -15.52
C ARG A 31 -0.18 12.37 -15.42
N LEU A 32 -0.26 12.99 -14.26
CA LEU A 32 -1.14 14.12 -14.00
C LEU A 32 -0.42 15.47 -14.00
N GLY A 33 0.92 15.49 -13.86
CA GLY A 33 1.69 16.73 -13.75
C GLY A 33 1.44 17.48 -12.43
N ILE A 34 1.17 16.75 -11.35
CA ILE A 34 0.85 17.29 -10.02
C ILE A 34 1.92 16.90 -9.00
N THR A 35 1.91 17.56 -7.85
CA THR A 35 2.53 17.01 -6.62
C THR A 35 1.50 16.17 -5.88
N ALA A 36 1.81 14.90 -5.63
CA ALA A 36 0.94 14.01 -4.87
C ALA A 36 1.36 14.01 -3.41
N LEU A 37 0.43 14.21 -2.47
CA LEU A 37 0.65 14.25 -1.02
C LEU A 37 -0.13 13.14 -0.33
N ASP A 38 0.38 12.66 0.80
CA ASP A 38 -0.22 11.59 1.59
C ASP A 38 -0.97 12.15 2.81
N ILE A 39 -2.27 11.82 2.92
CA ILE A 39 -3.12 12.12 4.08
C ILE A 39 -3.50 10.83 4.79
N TYR A 40 -3.23 10.77 6.08
CA TYR A 40 -3.52 9.61 6.90
C TYR A 40 -4.65 9.89 7.90
N GLY A 41 -5.44 8.86 8.17
CA GLY A 41 -6.50 8.91 9.16
C GLY A 41 -7.34 7.64 9.17
N LEU A 42 -7.97 7.39 10.32
CA LEU A 42 -8.88 6.28 10.58
C LEU A 42 -10.06 6.77 11.43
N SER A 43 -11.23 6.19 11.19
CA SER A 43 -12.51 6.61 11.78
C SER A 43 -12.50 6.62 13.31
N GLU A 44 -11.84 5.64 13.91
CA GLU A 44 -11.78 5.45 15.35
C GLU A 44 -11.05 6.59 16.06
N VAL A 45 -10.00 7.14 15.42
CA VAL A 45 -9.27 8.31 15.93
C VAL A 45 -9.99 9.59 15.55
N MET A 46 -10.31 9.81 14.27
CA MET A 46 -11.07 10.99 13.81
C MET A 46 -11.67 10.79 12.40
N GLY A 47 -10.91 10.22 11.49
CA GLY A 47 -11.09 10.33 10.05
C GLY A 47 -9.83 10.92 9.39
N PRO A 48 -9.88 11.35 8.12
CA PRO A 48 -8.73 11.94 7.44
C PRO A 48 -8.23 13.19 8.16
N GLY A 49 -6.91 13.37 8.21
CA GLY A 49 -6.27 14.53 8.85
C GLY A 49 -5.67 14.26 10.22
N VAL A 50 -5.48 12.98 10.59
CA VAL A 50 -4.65 12.62 11.77
C VAL A 50 -3.18 12.94 11.51
N ALA A 51 -2.72 12.66 10.28
CA ALA A 51 -1.42 13.09 9.80
C ALA A 51 -1.51 13.52 8.33
N MET A 52 -0.65 14.45 7.91
CA MET A 52 -0.64 15.00 6.56
C MET A 52 0.78 15.33 6.11
N GLU A 53 1.13 14.96 4.89
CA GLU A 53 2.43 15.28 4.33
C GLU A 53 2.54 16.78 3.97
N CYS A 54 3.70 17.37 4.24
CA CYS A 54 3.97 18.77 3.93
C CYS A 54 4.40 18.93 2.47
N LEU A 55 3.82 19.91 1.76
CA LEU A 55 4.06 20.14 0.33
C LEU A 55 5.53 20.44 0.01
N GLU A 56 6.21 21.09 0.96
CA GLU A 56 7.60 21.52 0.86
C GLU A 56 8.63 20.39 1.00
N THR A 57 8.29 19.26 1.64
CA THR A 57 9.24 18.18 1.94
C THR A 57 8.87 16.83 1.35
N VAL A 58 7.57 16.50 1.23
CA VAL A 58 7.07 15.28 0.58
C VAL A 58 7.70 13.99 1.18
N ASP A 59 7.96 14.01 2.49
CA ASP A 59 8.81 13.06 3.21
C ASP A 59 8.06 12.21 4.26
N GLY A 60 6.77 11.95 4.02
CA GLY A 60 5.89 11.19 4.92
C GLY A 60 4.95 12.08 5.74
N PRO A 61 3.75 11.58 6.14
CA PRO A 61 2.78 12.38 6.87
C PRO A 61 3.33 12.92 8.19
N THR A 62 3.28 14.23 8.39
CA THR A 62 3.49 14.87 9.70
C THR A 62 2.27 14.60 10.58
N ILE A 63 2.48 14.08 11.78
CA ILE A 63 1.42 13.75 12.72
C ILE A 63 1.03 15.01 13.50
N TRP A 64 -0.26 15.30 13.60
CA TRP A 64 -0.75 16.41 14.44
C TRP A 64 -0.82 15.95 15.90
N GLU A 65 0.37 15.73 16.49
CA GLU A 65 0.54 15.09 17.80
C GLU A 65 0.11 15.95 19.00
N ASP A 66 -0.26 17.21 18.76
CA ASP A 66 -1.00 18.07 19.68
C ASP A 66 -2.45 17.58 19.90
N HIS A 67 -3.01 16.85 18.93
CA HIS A 67 -4.33 16.23 19.03
C HIS A 67 -4.28 14.70 19.13
N PHE A 68 -3.28 14.05 18.53
CA PHE A 68 -3.17 12.60 18.42
C PHE A 68 -1.77 12.12 18.79
N PHE A 69 -1.57 11.72 20.04
CA PHE A 69 -0.27 11.26 20.52
C PHE A 69 0.09 9.90 19.91
N PRO A 70 1.19 9.78 19.13
CA PRO A 70 1.57 8.55 18.47
C PRO A 70 2.56 7.71 19.29
N GLU A 71 2.48 6.40 19.14
CA GLU A 71 3.44 5.43 19.67
C GLU A 71 3.68 4.31 18.64
N ILE A 72 4.84 3.68 18.68
CA ILE A 72 5.13 2.45 17.93
C ILE A 72 5.35 1.31 18.93
N VAL A 73 4.72 0.16 18.68
CA VAL A 73 4.92 -1.06 19.47
C VAL A 73 5.24 -2.24 18.57
N ASN A 74 5.87 -3.26 19.14
CA ASN A 74 5.96 -4.56 18.52
C ASN A 74 4.53 -5.15 18.38
N PRO A 75 4.09 -5.54 17.17
CA PRO A 75 2.74 -6.06 16.96
C PRO A 75 2.45 -7.38 17.70
N ASP A 76 3.48 -8.17 18.04
CA ASP A 76 3.30 -9.49 18.64
C ASP A 76 3.04 -9.43 20.15
N ASP A 77 3.87 -8.69 20.89
CA ASP A 77 3.86 -8.63 22.35
C ASP A 77 3.46 -7.25 22.92
N GLY A 78 3.36 -6.23 22.06
CA GLY A 78 2.99 -4.88 22.45
C GLY A 78 4.09 -4.07 23.13
N THR A 79 5.35 -4.52 23.11
CA THR A 79 6.45 -3.75 23.72
C THR A 79 6.70 -2.44 22.94
N PRO A 80 6.88 -1.28 23.61
CA PRO A 80 7.24 -0.04 22.94
C PRO A 80 8.54 -0.16 22.15
N LEU A 81 8.59 0.45 20.98
CA LEU A 81 9.76 0.55 20.12
C LEU A 81 10.26 2.00 20.07
N GLU A 82 11.55 2.18 19.80
CA GLU A 82 12.15 3.51 19.68
C GLU A 82 11.75 4.19 18.36
N ASP A 83 11.78 5.53 18.34
CA ASP A 83 11.56 6.29 17.10
C ASP A 83 12.59 5.84 16.04
N GLY A 84 12.10 5.49 14.85
CA GLY A 84 12.88 4.94 13.74
C GLY A 84 12.71 3.43 13.53
N GLU A 85 12.27 2.70 14.54
CA GLU A 85 11.98 1.26 14.43
C GLU A 85 10.60 1.00 13.82
N HIS A 86 10.50 -0.06 13.00
CA HIS A 86 9.23 -0.45 12.39
C HIS A 86 8.38 -1.28 13.35
N GLY A 87 7.10 -0.91 13.49
CA GLY A 87 6.13 -1.61 14.30
C GLY A 87 4.69 -1.17 14.01
N GLU A 88 3.79 -1.53 14.92
CA GLU A 88 2.39 -1.12 14.85
C GLU A 88 2.20 0.28 15.46
N LEU A 89 1.49 1.13 14.72
CA LEU A 89 1.13 2.46 15.16
C LEU A 89 -0.03 2.42 16.17
N LEU A 90 0.15 3.14 17.26
CA LEU A 90 -0.90 3.41 18.24
C LEU A 90 -1.19 4.90 18.29
N PHE A 91 -2.45 5.24 18.61
CA PHE A 91 -2.85 6.61 18.90
C PHE A 91 -3.59 6.75 20.23
N THR A 92 -3.30 7.84 20.92
CA THR A 92 -4.11 8.37 22.02
C THR A 92 -4.66 9.74 21.61
N THR A 93 -5.98 9.92 21.66
CA THR A 93 -6.60 11.22 21.37
C THR A 93 -6.50 12.15 22.58
N LEU A 94 -5.98 13.36 22.40
CA LEU A 94 -5.72 14.31 23.48
C LEU A 94 -6.88 15.29 23.70
N THR A 95 -7.66 15.57 22.66
CA THR A 95 -8.70 16.63 22.69
C THR A 95 -10.09 16.15 22.28
N LYS A 96 -10.30 14.84 22.08
CA LYS A 96 -11.57 14.28 21.59
C LYS A 96 -12.50 13.98 22.75
N GLU A 97 -13.70 14.57 22.75
CA GLU A 97 -14.64 14.48 23.89
C GLU A 97 -15.59 13.28 23.79
N ALA A 98 -16.25 13.09 22.64
CA ALA A 98 -17.36 12.14 22.52
C ALA A 98 -16.90 10.66 22.51
N LEU A 99 -15.73 10.40 21.94
CA LEU A 99 -15.14 9.05 21.86
C LEU A 99 -13.62 9.14 21.95
N PRO A 100 -13.06 9.43 23.15
CA PRO A 100 -11.63 9.39 23.36
C PRO A 100 -11.13 7.96 23.22
N VAL A 101 -10.00 7.78 22.55
CA VAL A 101 -9.30 6.50 22.47
C VAL A 101 -7.94 6.62 23.12
N ILE A 102 -7.57 5.62 23.92
CA ILE A 102 -6.30 5.57 24.65
C ILE A 102 -5.53 4.35 24.14
N ARG A 103 -4.30 4.57 23.64
CA ARG A 103 -3.43 3.53 23.08
C ARG A 103 -4.14 2.62 22.07
N TYR A 104 -4.91 3.22 21.16
CA TYR A 104 -5.66 2.48 20.14
C TYR A 104 -4.71 1.83 19.14
N ARG A 105 -4.75 0.50 19.05
CA ARG A 105 -3.99 -0.31 18.09
C ARG A 105 -4.59 -0.17 16.69
N THR A 106 -3.93 0.59 15.80
CA THR A 106 -4.46 0.85 14.46
C THR A 106 -4.33 -0.33 13.52
N ARG A 107 -3.45 -1.29 13.86
CA ARG A 107 -2.95 -2.35 12.98
C ARG A 107 -2.13 -1.85 11.79
N ASP A 108 -1.93 -0.55 11.63
CA ASP A 108 -1.09 -0.02 10.56
C ASP A 108 0.40 -0.14 10.94
N LEU A 109 1.21 -0.65 10.02
CA LEU A 109 2.63 -0.86 10.22
C LEU A 109 3.45 0.28 9.60
N THR A 110 4.19 0.99 10.45
CA THR A 110 5.02 2.14 10.10
C THR A 110 6.13 2.33 11.13
N ARG A 111 6.80 3.46 11.10
CA ARG A 111 7.75 3.94 12.10
C ARG A 111 7.59 5.44 12.30
N LEU A 112 8.01 5.93 13.45
CA LEU A 112 8.11 7.37 13.70
C LEU A 112 9.45 7.91 13.19
N MET A 113 9.41 9.10 12.63
CA MET A 113 10.56 9.82 12.11
C MET A 113 10.58 11.24 12.70
N PRO A 114 11.77 11.85 12.86
CA PRO A 114 11.86 13.22 13.38
C PRO A 114 11.14 14.22 12.47
N GLY A 115 10.60 15.29 13.07
CA GLY A 115 9.99 16.39 12.33
C GLY A 115 10.99 17.09 11.40
N THR A 116 10.50 17.57 10.26
CA THR A 116 11.30 18.28 9.23
C THR A 116 10.69 19.64 8.92
N ALA A 117 9.58 19.67 8.17
CA ALA A 117 8.85 20.91 7.84
C ALA A 117 8.11 21.51 9.06
N ARG A 118 7.77 20.67 10.04
CA ARG A 118 7.11 21.04 11.30
C ARG A 118 7.88 20.44 12.46
N THR A 119 7.66 20.99 13.66
CA THR A 119 8.24 20.45 14.90
C THR A 119 7.75 19.05 15.20
N MET A 120 6.48 18.76 14.88
CA MET A 120 5.88 17.46 15.10
C MET A 120 6.56 16.35 14.30
N ARG A 121 6.60 15.15 14.87
CA ARG A 121 7.13 13.93 14.26
C ARG A 121 6.33 13.54 13.02
N ARG A 122 6.99 12.81 12.14
CA ARG A 122 6.38 12.19 10.95
C ARG A 122 6.17 10.71 11.20
N MET A 123 5.25 10.13 10.45
CA MET A 123 5.21 8.68 10.21
C MET A 123 5.77 8.37 8.84
N ASP A 124 6.39 7.21 8.70
CA ASP A 124 6.67 6.66 7.37
C ASP A 124 5.35 6.24 6.71
N ARG A 125 5.38 6.00 5.40
CA ARG A 125 4.23 5.47 4.69
C ARG A 125 3.79 4.16 5.30
N ILE A 126 2.48 3.91 5.31
CA ILE A 126 1.94 2.65 5.81
C ILE A 126 2.43 1.52 4.91
N SER A 127 3.29 0.68 5.46
CA SER A 127 3.83 -0.50 4.76
C SER A 127 2.76 -1.57 4.55
N GLY A 128 1.73 -1.57 5.39
CA GLY A 128 0.56 -2.42 5.30
C GLY A 128 -0.18 -2.43 6.63
N ARG A 129 -1.27 -3.18 6.70
CA ARG A 129 -1.88 -3.51 7.98
C ARG A 129 -1.40 -4.87 8.46
N SER A 130 -1.25 -5.06 9.76
CA SER A 130 -0.92 -6.35 10.37
C SER A 130 -2.00 -7.40 10.08
N ASP A 131 -3.25 -7.00 9.89
CA ASP A 131 -4.33 -7.89 9.45
C ASP A 131 -4.43 -8.09 7.93
N ASP A 132 -3.82 -7.22 7.11
CA ASP A 132 -3.66 -7.41 5.67
C ASP A 132 -2.39 -8.25 5.31
N MET A 133 -1.61 -8.65 6.31
CA MET A 133 -0.40 -9.47 6.14
C MET A 133 -0.75 -10.88 5.64
N LEU A 134 -0.17 -11.26 4.51
CA LEU A 134 -0.30 -12.61 3.95
C LEU A 134 0.85 -13.48 4.45
N ILE A 135 0.52 -14.58 5.14
CA ILE A 135 1.48 -15.63 5.43
C ILE A 135 1.44 -16.64 4.28
N ILE A 136 2.50 -16.69 3.47
CA ILE A 136 2.64 -17.61 2.34
C ILE A 136 3.84 -18.52 2.61
N ARG A 137 3.57 -19.79 2.94
CA ARG A 137 4.61 -20.79 3.25
C ARG A 137 5.59 -20.33 4.33
N GLY A 138 5.08 -19.67 5.38
CA GLY A 138 5.87 -19.19 6.51
C GLY A 138 6.60 -17.86 6.27
N VAL A 139 6.43 -17.24 5.10
CA VAL A 139 6.94 -15.89 4.82
C VAL A 139 5.83 -14.88 4.96
N ASN A 140 6.09 -13.80 5.71
CA ASN A 140 5.20 -12.65 5.84
C ASN A 140 5.31 -11.77 4.60
N VAL A 141 4.19 -11.52 3.94
CA VAL A 141 4.13 -10.79 2.67
C VAL A 141 3.06 -9.72 2.74
N PHE A 142 3.44 -8.49 2.46
CA PHE A 142 2.52 -7.38 2.34
C PHE A 142 2.17 -7.13 0.86
N PRO A 143 0.89 -6.86 0.52
CA PRO A 143 0.50 -6.51 -0.84
C PRO A 143 1.27 -5.33 -1.45
N SER A 144 1.78 -4.42 -0.62
CA SER A 144 2.61 -3.26 -1.00
C SER A 144 3.99 -3.68 -1.55
N GLN A 145 4.60 -4.73 -1.00
CA GLN A 145 5.88 -5.26 -1.49
C GLN A 145 5.73 -5.81 -2.92
N LEU A 146 4.58 -6.42 -3.23
CA LEU A 146 4.28 -6.89 -4.58
C LEU A 146 3.97 -5.74 -5.54
N GLU A 147 3.27 -4.70 -5.08
CA GLU A 147 3.05 -3.49 -5.87
C GLU A 147 4.39 -2.86 -6.30
N GLU A 148 5.33 -2.73 -5.37
CA GLU A 148 6.63 -2.14 -5.64
C GLU A 148 7.38 -2.90 -6.75
N GLU A 149 7.34 -4.24 -6.73
CA GLU A 149 7.98 -5.04 -7.77
C GLU A 149 7.25 -4.98 -9.12
N ILE A 150 5.92 -4.88 -9.11
CA ILE A 150 5.11 -4.73 -10.34
C ILE A 150 5.41 -3.40 -11.02
N LEU A 151 5.47 -2.30 -10.26
CA LEU A 151 5.64 -0.95 -10.79
C LEU A 151 7.03 -0.69 -11.40
N LYS A 152 8.00 -1.59 -11.16
CA LYS A 152 9.32 -1.56 -11.81
C LYS A 152 9.29 -1.97 -13.29
N PHE A 153 8.18 -2.54 -13.77
CA PHE A 153 8.03 -2.96 -15.17
C PHE A 153 7.27 -1.91 -15.98
N GLU A 154 7.92 -1.37 -17.01
CA GLU A 154 7.35 -0.29 -17.84
C GLU A 154 6.00 -0.67 -18.47
N HIS A 155 5.85 -1.93 -18.89
CA HIS A 155 4.67 -2.42 -19.60
C HIS A 155 3.50 -2.84 -18.68
N LEU A 156 3.70 -2.91 -17.36
CA LEU A 156 2.68 -3.33 -16.41
C LEU A 156 1.97 -2.11 -15.79
N ALA A 157 0.65 -2.18 -15.73
CA ALA A 157 -0.16 -1.17 -15.09
C ALA A 157 -0.14 -1.33 -13.57
N PRO A 158 -0.43 -0.25 -12.81
CA PRO A 158 -0.59 -0.30 -11.35
C PRO A 158 -1.77 -1.14 -10.85
N HIS A 159 -2.55 -1.75 -11.76
CA HIS A 159 -3.74 -2.52 -11.42
C HIS A 159 -3.38 -4.00 -11.26
N TYR A 160 -3.53 -4.51 -10.05
CA TYR A 160 -3.24 -5.89 -9.71
C TYR A 160 -4.23 -6.45 -8.69
N GLN A 161 -4.34 -7.78 -8.67
CA GLN A 161 -5.09 -8.55 -7.69
C GLN A 161 -4.24 -9.74 -7.23
N LEU A 162 -4.35 -10.04 -5.95
CA LEU A 162 -3.69 -11.13 -5.26
C LEU A 162 -4.76 -12.16 -4.90
N GLU A 163 -4.53 -13.41 -5.29
CA GLU A 163 -5.41 -14.52 -4.96
C GLU A 163 -4.62 -15.54 -4.14
N VAL A 164 -5.01 -15.68 -2.88
CA VAL A 164 -4.38 -16.61 -1.95
C VAL A 164 -5.16 -17.90 -1.96
N ASN A 165 -4.48 -18.98 -2.33
CA ASN A 165 -5.04 -20.30 -2.47
C ASN A 165 -4.28 -21.29 -1.59
N ARG A 166 -4.88 -22.47 -1.39
CA ARG A 166 -4.21 -23.63 -0.79
C ARG A 166 -4.18 -24.77 -1.79
N ARG A 167 -2.97 -25.20 -2.19
CA ARG A 167 -2.76 -26.37 -3.06
C ARG A 167 -2.19 -27.50 -2.22
N GLY A 168 -3.02 -28.48 -1.87
CA GLY A 168 -2.68 -29.52 -0.90
C GLY A 168 -2.47 -28.90 0.49
N HIS A 169 -1.27 -29.06 1.05
CA HIS A 169 -0.91 -28.49 2.36
C HIS A 169 -0.15 -27.15 2.27
N LEU A 170 0.16 -26.68 1.06
CA LEU A 170 0.95 -25.48 0.87
C LEU A 170 0.10 -24.32 0.39
N ASP A 171 0.28 -23.18 1.04
CA ASP A 171 -0.28 -21.93 0.56
C ASP A 171 0.42 -21.52 -0.75
N SER A 172 -0.36 -20.94 -1.65
CA SER A 172 0.07 -20.48 -2.97
C SER A 172 -0.52 -19.11 -3.24
N LEU A 173 0.27 -18.22 -3.83
CA LEU A 173 -0.15 -16.87 -4.17
C LEU A 173 -0.14 -16.71 -5.69
N ALA A 174 -1.29 -16.35 -6.25
CA ALA A 174 -1.41 -15.94 -7.64
C ALA A 174 -1.52 -14.41 -7.72
N VAL A 175 -0.80 -13.82 -8.66
CA VAL A 175 -0.74 -12.39 -8.93
C VAL A 175 -1.31 -12.16 -10.32
N ARG A 176 -2.47 -11.50 -10.40
CA ARG A 176 -3.04 -11.01 -11.66
C ARG A 176 -2.66 -9.55 -11.81
N VAL A 177 -2.07 -9.18 -12.95
CA VAL A 177 -1.62 -7.81 -13.21
C VAL A 177 -2.00 -7.40 -14.62
N GLU A 178 -2.44 -6.15 -14.78
CA GLU A 178 -2.78 -5.61 -16.09
C GLU A 178 -1.57 -5.13 -16.88
N LEU A 179 -1.65 -5.23 -18.21
CA LEU A 179 -0.80 -4.47 -19.13
C LEU A 179 -1.24 -3.01 -19.18
N LYS A 180 -0.28 -2.10 -19.36
CA LYS A 180 -0.57 -0.76 -19.90
C LYS A 180 -1.07 -0.89 -21.35
N GLU A 181 -1.79 0.11 -21.84
CA GLU A 181 -2.23 0.14 -23.25
C GLU A 181 -1.05 0.04 -24.23
N SER A 182 0.09 0.67 -23.91
CA SER A 182 1.33 0.55 -24.67
C SER A 182 1.88 -0.88 -24.73
N GLY A 183 1.55 -1.72 -23.74
CA GLY A 183 1.91 -3.13 -23.69
C GLY A 183 0.98 -4.05 -24.49
N LEU A 184 -0.12 -3.56 -25.05
CA LEU A 184 -1.06 -4.40 -25.82
C LEU A 184 -0.43 -4.95 -27.10
N ALA A 185 0.51 -4.21 -27.70
CA ALA A 185 1.23 -4.60 -28.92
C ALA A 185 2.31 -5.68 -28.68
N LEU A 186 2.58 -6.06 -27.43
CA LEU A 186 3.58 -7.07 -27.11
C LEU A 186 3.17 -8.45 -27.62
N SER A 187 4.12 -9.15 -28.23
CA SER A 187 3.96 -10.54 -28.66
C SER A 187 3.73 -11.47 -27.46
N HIS A 188 3.20 -12.67 -27.72
CA HIS A 188 3.03 -13.67 -26.68
C HIS A 188 4.36 -14.01 -25.98
N GLU A 189 5.45 -14.10 -26.75
CA GLU A 189 6.79 -14.37 -26.22
C GLU A 189 7.27 -13.25 -25.28
N GLN A 190 7.08 -11.99 -25.64
CA GLN A 190 7.45 -10.85 -24.79
C GLN A 190 6.65 -10.83 -23.48
N ARG A 191 5.34 -11.15 -23.55
CA ARG A 191 4.50 -11.27 -22.34
C ARG A 191 4.99 -12.40 -21.43
N CYS A 192 5.39 -13.54 -21.99
CA CYS A 192 5.98 -14.64 -21.24
C CYS A 192 7.31 -14.23 -20.58
N GLN A 193 8.15 -13.47 -21.27
CA GLN A 193 9.41 -12.96 -20.71
C GLN A 193 9.16 -12.01 -19.52
N ILE A 194 8.23 -11.05 -19.64
CA ILE A 194 7.87 -10.14 -18.54
C ILE A 194 7.33 -10.93 -17.34
N CYS A 195 6.45 -11.90 -17.60
CA CYS A 195 5.91 -12.78 -16.57
C CYS A 195 7.02 -13.53 -15.82
N HIS A 196 7.97 -14.11 -16.55
CA HIS A 196 9.11 -14.81 -15.97
C HIS A 196 10.00 -13.88 -15.14
N GLN A 197 10.30 -12.69 -15.65
CA GLN A 197 11.11 -11.69 -14.95
C GLN A 197 10.44 -11.22 -13.66
N LEU A 198 9.15 -10.90 -13.69
CA LEU A 198 8.42 -10.49 -12.49
C LEU A 198 8.38 -11.62 -11.46
N ARG A 199 8.18 -12.88 -11.90
CA ARG A 199 8.19 -14.06 -11.01
C ARG A 199 9.56 -14.25 -10.35
N HIS A 200 10.63 -14.11 -11.13
CA HIS A 200 12.00 -14.19 -10.61
C HIS A 200 12.27 -13.07 -9.60
N ARG A 201 11.83 -11.86 -9.89
CA ARG A 201 12.06 -10.68 -9.06
C ARG A 201 11.31 -10.76 -7.73
N ILE A 202 10.02 -11.13 -7.75
CA ILE A 202 9.24 -11.38 -6.52
C ILE A 202 9.90 -12.47 -5.68
N LYS A 203 10.35 -13.57 -6.30
CA LYS A 203 11.07 -14.63 -5.57
C LYS A 203 12.37 -14.13 -4.92
N SER A 204 13.11 -13.26 -5.61
CA SER A 204 14.40 -12.74 -5.14
C SER A 204 14.26 -11.68 -4.06
N MET A 205 13.30 -10.76 -4.20
CA MET A 205 13.14 -9.60 -3.32
C MET A 205 12.18 -9.86 -2.15
N VAL A 206 11.13 -10.64 -2.38
CA VAL A 206 10.07 -10.91 -1.39
C VAL A 206 10.22 -12.32 -0.79
N GLY A 207 10.97 -13.22 -1.43
CA GLY A 207 11.26 -14.55 -0.90
C GLY A 207 10.18 -15.60 -1.15
N ILE A 208 9.14 -15.30 -1.93
CA ILE A 208 8.04 -16.23 -2.22
C ILE A 208 7.93 -16.60 -3.70
N SER A 209 7.46 -17.82 -3.95
CA SER A 209 7.09 -18.24 -5.31
C SER A 209 5.63 -17.88 -5.60
N THR A 210 5.40 -17.19 -6.71
CA THR A 210 4.07 -16.76 -7.15
C THR A 210 3.74 -17.29 -8.55
N ASP A 211 2.46 -17.53 -8.79
CA ASP A 211 1.94 -17.70 -10.15
C ASP A 211 1.52 -16.34 -10.70
N ILE A 212 1.97 -15.98 -11.89
CA ILE A 212 1.74 -14.65 -12.46
C ILE A 212 0.92 -14.77 -13.72
N THR A 213 -0.17 -14.00 -13.76
CA THR A 213 -1.05 -13.91 -14.94
C THR A 213 -1.13 -12.46 -15.37
N ILE A 214 -0.60 -12.19 -16.56
CA ILE A 214 -0.69 -10.87 -17.20
C ILE A 214 -2.00 -10.82 -17.99
N VAL A 215 -2.87 -9.89 -17.64
CA VAL A 215 -4.18 -9.67 -18.29
C VAL A 215 -4.19 -8.36 -19.09
N ASN A 216 -5.14 -8.21 -20.01
CA ASN A 216 -5.26 -6.99 -20.80
C ASN A 216 -5.74 -5.82 -19.94
N CYS A 217 -5.39 -4.59 -20.36
CA CYS A 217 -5.86 -3.36 -19.72
C CYS A 217 -7.39 -3.36 -19.54
N GLY A 218 -7.86 -3.01 -18.34
CA GLY A 218 -9.29 -2.94 -18.01
C GLY A 218 -9.95 -4.27 -17.62
N SER A 219 -9.20 -5.37 -17.52
CA SER A 219 -9.75 -6.68 -17.13
C SER A 219 -9.99 -6.83 -15.62
N ILE A 220 -9.34 -6.01 -14.78
CA ILE A 220 -9.48 -6.00 -13.33
C ILE A 220 -10.54 -4.95 -12.94
N PRO A 221 -11.58 -5.31 -12.15
CA PRO A 221 -12.59 -4.36 -11.70
C PRO A 221 -11.98 -3.13 -11.03
N ARG A 222 -12.45 -1.94 -11.41
CA ARG A 222 -12.06 -0.69 -10.77
C ARG A 222 -12.89 -0.50 -9.50
N SER A 223 -12.25 -0.04 -8.43
CA SER A 223 -12.95 0.31 -7.19
C SER A 223 -13.37 1.78 -7.23
N GLU A 224 -14.59 2.09 -6.77
CA GLU A 224 -15.03 3.46 -6.48
C GLU A 224 -14.57 3.93 -5.08
N GLY A 225 -13.87 3.08 -4.32
CA GLY A 225 -13.32 3.34 -2.98
C GLY A 225 -12.06 2.49 -2.71
N LYS A 226 -11.91 1.92 -1.50
CA LYS A 226 -10.75 1.07 -1.15
C LYS A 226 -10.64 -0.10 -2.14
N ALA A 227 -9.50 -0.26 -2.79
CA ALA A 227 -9.30 -1.36 -3.73
C ALA A 227 -9.23 -2.69 -2.96
N CYS A 228 -10.12 -3.64 -3.27
CA CYS A 228 -9.98 -5.01 -2.77
C CYS A 228 -8.89 -5.73 -3.57
N ARG A 229 -7.66 -5.69 -3.06
CA ARG A 229 -6.48 -6.24 -3.73
C ARG A 229 -6.23 -7.71 -3.40
N VAL A 230 -6.83 -8.24 -2.34
CA VAL A 230 -6.56 -9.59 -1.82
C VAL A 230 -7.84 -10.40 -1.75
N PHE A 231 -7.84 -11.55 -2.42
CA PHE A 231 -8.87 -12.57 -2.34
C PHE A 231 -8.29 -13.79 -1.63
N ASP A 232 -8.62 -13.99 -0.34
CA ASP A 232 -8.19 -15.17 0.41
C ASP A 232 -9.20 -16.31 0.27
N LEU A 233 -8.93 -17.20 -0.68
CA LEU A 233 -9.76 -18.36 -0.99
C LEU A 233 -9.45 -19.58 -0.08
N ARG A 234 -8.47 -19.48 0.83
CA ARG A 234 -8.15 -20.57 1.77
C ARG A 234 -9.34 -20.91 2.69
N LYS A 235 -10.20 -19.92 2.97
CA LYS A 235 -11.38 -20.06 3.85
C LYS A 235 -12.64 -20.55 3.13
N ALA A 236 -12.70 -20.46 1.80
CA ALA A 236 -13.88 -20.83 1.02
C ALA A 236 -14.11 -22.36 0.93
N VAL A 237 -13.16 -23.18 1.40
CA VAL A 237 -13.22 -24.65 1.33
C VAL A 237 -13.89 -25.27 2.57
N VAL A 238 -14.37 -24.49 3.55
CA VAL A 238 -15.17 -25.01 4.66
C VAL A 238 -16.65 -24.88 4.33
N SER A 239 -17.12 -25.66 3.36
CA SER A 239 -18.54 -25.93 3.12
C SER A 239 -18.64 -27.30 2.46
N GLY A 240 -18.60 -28.33 3.32
CA GLY A 240 -18.81 -29.73 3.01
C GLY A 240 -19.20 -30.45 4.29
#